data_AF-A0A6B3C5T4-F1
#
_entry.id   AF-A0A6B3C5T4-F1
#
_cell.length_a   1.000
_cell.length_b   1.000
_cell.length_c   1.000
_cell.angle_alpha   90.00
_cell.angle_beta   90.00
_cell.angle_gamma   90.00
#
_symmetry.space_group_name_H-M   'P 1'
#
loop_
_entity.id
_entity.type
_entity.pdbx_description
1 polymer ?
#
loop_
_entity_poly.entity_id
_entity_poly.type
_entity_poly.pdbx_seq_one_letter_code
_entity_poly.pdbx_strand_id
1 'polypeptide(L)'
;MITIHTPFAEKVVAKHDALLLDYGPEEQTARAVAALERISAVKPLAPLPAGTVIDLAGFGEAPVVYVTEDEEYLLLSDIAEALGWPLHKADAWARLQHGYAVRDQRDHDEERGDGRLGWECLLDYIDLRLDLIEDDPEAKPDAGGRRWSHSGDWLISRDRLPALIMSSPWSKEFMDNSLPAFGHAMRKVWGDKLKDIPTVTVDGTPTGGNAYDDMFRTDGMTEEEALRRARRGPALDGGTA
;
A
#
# COMPACT_ATOMS: atom_id res chain seq x y z
N MET A 1 32.00 1.65 -2.31
CA MET A 1 31.71 3.09 -2.51
C MET A 1 30.48 3.37 -1.65
N ILE A 2 30.55 4.30 -0.70
CA ILE A 2 29.38 4.64 0.14
C ILE A 2 28.47 5.53 -0.72
N THR A 3 27.22 5.13 -0.85
CA THR A 3 26.22 5.79 -1.71
C THR A 3 25.29 6.61 -0.83
N ILE A 4 24.49 7.50 -1.41
CA ILE A 4 23.47 8.24 -0.64
C ILE A 4 22.43 7.30 0.00
N HIS A 5 22.33 6.06 -0.49
CA HIS A 5 21.38 5.05 -0.04
C HIS A 5 21.94 4.18 1.10
N THR A 6 23.26 4.12 1.29
CA THR A 6 23.91 3.24 2.29
C THR A 6 23.39 3.46 3.72
N PRO A 7 23.32 4.70 4.25
CA PRO A 7 22.86 4.90 5.63
C PRO A 7 21.41 4.45 5.86
N PHE A 8 20.55 4.59 4.85
CA PHE A 8 19.19 4.10 4.93
C PHE A 8 19.12 2.57 4.92
N ALA A 9 19.84 1.94 3.99
CA ALA A 9 19.87 0.47 3.89
C ALA A 9 20.39 -0.16 5.19
N GLU A 10 21.45 0.38 5.77
CA GLU A 10 21.98 -0.05 7.08
C GLU A 10 20.92 0.07 8.18
N LYS A 11 20.16 1.18 8.21
CA LYS A 11 19.09 1.39 9.19
C LYS A 11 17.95 0.38 9.03
N VAL A 12 17.52 0.08 7.80
CA VAL A 12 16.45 -0.90 7.54
C VAL A 12 16.93 -2.31 7.92
N VAL A 13 18.14 -2.68 7.55
CA VAL A 13 18.70 -4.00 7.92
C VAL A 13 18.86 -4.12 9.44
N ALA A 14 19.33 -3.08 10.12
CA ALA A 14 19.43 -3.06 11.58
C ALA A 14 18.06 -3.16 12.28
N LYS A 15 16.99 -2.59 11.69
CA LYS A 15 15.61 -2.77 12.18
C LYS A 15 15.22 -4.25 12.22
N HIS A 16 15.68 -5.03 11.24
CA HIS A 16 15.33 -6.43 11.05
C HIS A 16 16.43 -7.41 11.46
N ASP A 17 17.42 -7.00 12.27
CA ASP A 17 18.62 -7.79 12.60
C ASP A 17 18.28 -9.19 13.15
N ALA A 18 17.24 -9.29 13.98
CA ALA A 18 16.78 -10.55 14.56
C ALA A 18 16.04 -11.48 13.58
N LEU A 19 15.68 -10.98 12.39
CA LEU A 19 14.85 -11.64 11.39
C LEU A 19 15.61 -11.97 10.10
N LEU A 20 16.91 -11.65 10.01
CA LEU A 20 17.69 -11.90 8.80
C LEU A 20 17.78 -13.41 8.48
N LEU A 21 17.51 -13.76 7.23
CA LEU A 21 17.59 -15.11 6.69
C LEU A 21 18.68 -15.20 5.62
N ASP A 22 19.38 -16.34 5.58
CA ASP A 22 20.43 -16.74 4.61
C ASP A 22 21.70 -15.86 4.56
N TYR A 23 21.61 -14.57 4.89
CA TYR A 23 22.68 -13.60 4.73
C TYR A 23 22.76 -12.66 5.94
N GLY A 24 23.99 -12.29 6.30
CA GLY A 24 24.27 -11.32 7.35
C GLY A 24 23.97 -9.87 6.94
N PRO A 25 24.08 -8.92 7.89
CA PRO A 25 23.67 -7.54 7.68
C PRO A 25 24.44 -6.83 6.56
N GLU A 26 25.73 -7.13 6.39
CA GLU A 26 26.56 -6.52 5.34
C GLU A 26 26.05 -6.87 3.93
N GLU A 27 25.74 -8.14 3.68
CA GLU A 27 25.26 -8.58 2.37
C GLU A 27 23.83 -8.10 2.08
N GLN A 28 22.94 -8.15 3.08
CA GLN A 28 21.59 -7.61 2.92
C GLN A 28 21.60 -6.10 2.67
N THR A 29 22.48 -5.37 3.36
CA THR A 29 22.69 -3.93 3.12
C THR A 29 23.15 -3.67 1.69
N ALA A 30 24.13 -4.44 1.20
CA ALA A 30 24.62 -4.29 -0.17
C ALA A 30 23.52 -4.56 -1.22
N ARG A 31 22.65 -5.56 -0.99
CA ARG A 31 21.50 -5.86 -1.86
C ARG A 31 20.47 -4.75 -1.87
N ALA A 32 20.12 -4.20 -0.70
CA ALA A 32 19.19 -3.08 -0.60
C ALA A 32 19.75 -1.82 -1.26
N VAL A 33 21.04 -1.52 -1.07
CA VAL A 33 21.71 -0.41 -1.80
C VAL A 33 21.63 -0.63 -3.30
N ALA A 34 21.96 -1.82 -3.80
CA ALA A 34 21.92 -2.11 -5.24
C ALA A 34 20.50 -2.03 -5.82
N ALA A 35 19.47 -2.38 -5.05
CA ALA A 35 18.07 -2.22 -5.45
C ALA A 35 17.70 -0.73 -5.57
N LEU A 36 18.05 0.08 -4.57
CA LEU A 36 17.80 1.52 -4.56
C LEU A 36 18.56 2.25 -5.69
N GLU A 37 19.83 1.92 -5.91
CA GLU A 37 20.62 2.51 -7.00
C GLU A 37 20.04 2.20 -8.38
N ARG A 38 19.53 0.97 -8.58
CA ARG A 38 18.90 0.58 -9.85
C ARG A 38 17.69 1.45 -10.17
N ILE A 39 16.84 1.71 -9.17
CA ILE A 39 15.67 2.55 -9.36
C ILE A 39 16.07 4.03 -9.45
N SER A 40 17.03 4.49 -8.65
CA SER A 40 17.52 5.87 -8.68
C SER A 40 18.15 6.26 -10.03
N ALA A 41 18.71 5.29 -10.77
CA ALA A 41 19.19 5.49 -12.13
C ALA A 41 18.07 5.75 -13.16
N VAL A 42 16.83 5.34 -12.86
CA VAL A 42 15.65 5.54 -13.71
C VAL A 42 14.87 6.76 -13.25
N LYS A 43 14.59 6.86 -11.95
CA LYS A 43 13.85 7.94 -11.32
C LYS A 43 14.61 8.37 -10.07
N PRO A 44 15.25 9.55 -10.04
CA PRO A 44 16.11 9.97 -8.95
C PRO A 44 15.39 9.90 -7.60
N LEU A 45 15.87 9.02 -6.73
CA LEU A 45 15.37 8.81 -5.38
C LEU A 45 16.27 9.52 -4.39
N ALA A 46 15.70 10.39 -3.56
CA ALA A 46 16.42 11.05 -2.48
C ALA A 46 15.88 10.59 -1.12
N PRO A 47 16.75 10.23 -0.16
CA PRO A 47 16.31 9.94 1.19
C PRO A 47 15.76 11.22 1.82
N LEU A 48 14.62 11.12 2.50
CA LEU A 48 14.01 12.24 3.20
C LEU A 48 14.50 12.30 4.66
N PRO A 49 14.86 13.48 5.19
CA PRO A 49 15.14 13.62 6.62
C PRO A 49 13.94 13.22 7.48
N ALA A 50 14.21 12.68 8.67
CA ALA A 50 13.16 12.28 9.60
C ALA A 50 12.23 13.44 9.96
N GLY A 51 10.92 13.17 10.05
CA GLY A 51 9.91 14.11 10.56
C GLY A 51 8.63 14.21 9.72
N THR A 52 8.69 13.86 8.44
CA THR A 52 7.48 13.78 7.60
C THR A 52 6.81 12.42 7.80
N VAL A 53 5.55 12.45 8.21
CA VAL A 53 4.71 11.27 8.40
C VAL A 53 3.43 11.39 7.59
N ILE A 54 2.90 10.25 7.14
CA ILE A 54 1.60 10.15 6.47
C ILE A 54 0.63 9.46 7.42
N ASP A 55 -0.53 10.09 7.60
CA ASP A 55 -1.69 9.50 8.26
C ASP A 55 -2.27 8.36 7.39
N LEU A 56 -2.31 7.15 7.94
CA LEU A 56 -2.87 5.96 7.31
C LEU A 56 -4.41 5.93 7.48
N ALA A 57 -5.07 7.03 7.15
CA ALA A 57 -6.53 7.21 7.30
C ALA A 57 -7.04 6.97 8.74
N GLY A 58 -6.25 7.37 9.73
CA GLY A 58 -6.51 7.24 11.15
C GLY A 58 -6.07 5.89 11.76
N PHE A 59 -5.65 4.92 10.95
CA PHE A 59 -5.20 3.61 11.44
C PHE A 59 -3.77 3.60 11.99
N GLY A 60 -3.09 4.74 11.93
CA GLY A 60 -1.72 4.92 12.38
C GLY A 60 -0.99 5.93 11.51
N GLU A 61 0.30 6.07 11.73
CA GLU A 61 1.15 6.95 10.94
C GLU A 61 2.40 6.18 10.49
N ALA A 62 2.87 6.46 9.28
CA ALA A 62 4.12 5.90 8.77
C ALA A 62 5.03 7.02 8.23
N PRO A 63 6.35 6.96 8.47
CA PRO A 63 7.28 7.97 7.98
C PRO A 63 7.47 7.86 6.47
N VAL A 64 7.63 9.00 5.81
CA VAL A 64 8.16 9.07 4.45
C VAL A 64 9.68 8.92 4.54
N VAL A 65 10.24 7.95 3.83
CA VAL A 65 11.67 7.62 3.87
C VAL A 65 12.42 8.03 2.61
N TYR A 66 11.71 8.09 1.47
CA TYR A 66 12.25 8.51 0.18
C TYR A 66 11.26 9.40 -0.56
N VAL A 67 11.80 10.25 -1.43
CA VAL A 67 11.01 11.07 -2.34
C VAL A 67 11.62 11.08 -3.74
N THR A 68 10.76 11.27 -4.73
CA THR A 68 11.11 11.70 -6.09
C THR A 68 10.55 13.11 -6.33
N GLU A 69 10.62 13.61 -7.57
CA GLU A 69 10.01 14.92 -7.92
C GLU A 69 8.49 14.97 -7.67
N ASP A 70 7.83 13.82 -7.79
CA ASP A 70 6.39 13.66 -7.94
C ASP A 70 5.78 12.62 -6.98
N GLU A 71 6.60 11.90 -6.21
CA GLU A 71 6.12 10.79 -5.36
C GLU A 71 6.86 10.70 -4.02
N GLU A 72 6.15 10.22 -3.00
CA GLU A 72 6.64 9.95 -1.66
C GLU A 72 6.60 8.44 -1.40
N TYR A 73 7.65 7.92 -0.76
CA TYR A 73 7.83 6.50 -0.51
C TYR A 73 7.92 6.21 0.98
N LEU A 74 7.20 5.16 1.38
CA LEU A 74 7.13 4.66 2.74
C LEU A 74 7.68 3.24 2.80
N LEU A 75 8.18 2.84 3.96
CA LEU A 75 8.67 1.48 4.19
C LEU A 75 7.48 0.56 4.53
N LEU A 76 7.35 -0.57 3.84
CA LEU A 76 6.27 -1.52 4.05
C LEU A 76 6.22 -2.02 5.49
N SER A 77 7.37 -2.30 6.10
CA SER A 77 7.41 -2.72 7.51
C SER A 77 6.94 -1.66 8.49
N ASP A 78 7.15 -0.36 8.23
CA ASP A 78 6.61 0.72 9.08
C ASP A 78 5.09 0.82 8.95
N ILE A 79 4.56 0.69 7.72
CA ILE A 79 3.11 0.66 7.47
C ILE A 79 2.49 -0.58 8.15
N ALA A 80 3.09 -1.74 7.97
CA ALA A 80 2.61 -3.01 8.51
C ALA A 80 2.56 -2.99 10.04
N GLU A 81 3.60 -2.45 10.69
CA GLU A 81 3.65 -2.24 12.13
C GLU A 81 2.52 -1.32 12.61
N ALA A 82 2.33 -0.17 11.96
CA ALA A 82 1.26 0.77 12.31
C ALA A 82 -0.15 0.14 12.18
N LEU A 83 -0.36 -0.70 11.17
CA LEU A 83 -1.62 -1.40 10.94
C LEU A 83 -1.78 -2.69 11.79
N GLY A 84 -0.77 -3.11 12.54
CA GLY A 84 -0.77 -4.41 13.22
C GLY A 84 -0.87 -5.59 12.25
N TRP A 85 -0.36 -5.44 11.03
CA TRP A 85 -0.39 -6.44 9.99
C TRP A 85 0.95 -7.20 9.96
N PRO A 86 0.98 -8.55 10.08
CA PRO A 86 2.24 -9.29 10.01
C PRO A 86 2.99 -9.04 8.69
N LEU A 87 4.31 -8.80 8.76
CA LEU A 87 5.08 -8.35 7.61
C LEU A 87 5.10 -9.38 6.48
N HIS A 88 5.18 -10.68 6.75
CA HIS A 88 5.03 -11.73 5.72
C HIS A 88 3.71 -11.67 4.94
N LYS A 89 2.60 -11.22 5.56
CA LYS A 89 1.33 -11.02 4.84
C LYS A 89 1.35 -9.74 3.99
N ALA A 90 1.97 -8.68 4.51
CA ALA A 90 2.16 -7.43 3.77
C ALA A 90 3.12 -7.63 2.57
N ASP A 91 4.21 -8.37 2.75
CA ASP A 91 5.17 -8.77 1.69
C ASP A 91 4.47 -9.61 0.62
N ALA A 92 3.65 -10.60 1.01
CA ALA A 92 2.88 -11.39 0.06
C ALA A 92 1.96 -10.52 -0.80
N TRP A 93 1.34 -9.48 -0.22
CA TRP A 93 0.58 -8.48 -0.96
C TRP A 93 1.47 -7.67 -1.91
N ALA A 94 2.60 -7.15 -1.44
CA ALA A 94 3.52 -6.34 -2.25
C ALA A 94 4.06 -7.13 -3.45
N ARG A 95 4.44 -8.39 -3.25
CA ARG A 95 4.83 -9.33 -4.32
C ARG A 95 3.73 -9.54 -5.35
N LEU A 96 2.49 -9.72 -4.89
CA LEU A 96 1.34 -9.89 -5.77
C LEU A 96 1.13 -8.64 -6.64
N GLN A 97 1.14 -7.46 -6.02
CA GLN A 97 0.97 -6.18 -6.73
C GLN A 97 2.12 -5.91 -7.70
N HIS A 98 3.37 -6.14 -7.28
CA HIS A 98 4.53 -6.04 -8.15
C HIS A 98 4.43 -7.02 -9.34
N GLY A 99 3.89 -8.22 -9.12
CA GLY A 99 3.60 -9.18 -10.18
C GLY A 99 2.57 -8.68 -11.21
N TYR A 100 1.58 -7.90 -10.80
CA TYR A 100 0.67 -7.22 -11.72
C TYR A 100 1.36 -6.06 -12.45
N ALA A 101 2.11 -5.23 -11.73
CA ALA A 101 2.89 -4.13 -12.31
C ALA A 101 3.87 -4.59 -13.40
N VAL A 102 4.50 -5.77 -13.24
CA VAL A 102 5.36 -6.37 -14.27
C VAL A 102 4.58 -6.75 -15.53
N ARG A 103 3.35 -7.23 -15.40
CA ARG A 103 2.50 -7.55 -16.55
C ARG A 103 2.05 -6.27 -17.25
N ASP A 104 1.59 -5.29 -16.48
CA ASP A 104 1.15 -4.00 -17.00
C ASP A 104 2.29 -3.27 -17.71
N GLN A 105 3.52 -3.30 -17.15
CA GLN A 105 4.71 -2.74 -17.80
C GLN A 105 4.99 -3.42 -19.14
N ARG A 106 4.85 -4.75 -19.20
CA ARG A 106 5.07 -5.50 -20.43
C ARG A 106 4.04 -5.12 -21.50
N ASP A 107 2.77 -5.05 -21.14
CA ASP A 107 1.71 -4.65 -22.06
C ASP A 107 1.94 -3.21 -22.56
N HIS A 108 2.37 -2.31 -21.66
CA HIS A 108 2.73 -0.93 -22.01
C HIS A 108 3.93 -0.85 -22.96
N ASP A 109 4.98 -1.64 -22.74
CA ASP A 109 6.15 -1.72 -23.61
C ASP A 109 5.80 -2.30 -24.99
N GLU A 110 4.92 -3.31 -25.05
CA GLU A 110 4.40 -3.90 -26.29
C GLU A 110 3.57 -2.87 -27.08
N GLU A 111 2.71 -2.10 -26.41
CA GLU A 111 1.92 -1.02 -27.03
C GLU A 111 2.79 0.13 -27.56
N ARG A 112 3.86 0.51 -26.83
CA ARG A 112 4.82 1.53 -27.27
C ARG A 112 5.58 1.10 -28.53
N GLY A 113 5.91 -0.18 -28.64
CA GLY A 113 6.47 -0.78 -29.87
C GLY A 113 7.88 -0.32 -30.26
N ASP A 114 8.63 0.32 -29.34
CA ASP A 114 9.97 0.88 -29.61
C ASP A 114 11.12 -0.07 -29.23
N GLY A 115 10.79 -1.26 -28.70
CA GLY A 115 11.75 -2.30 -28.32
C GLY A 115 12.54 -2.00 -27.04
N ARG A 116 12.15 -0.98 -26.28
CA ARG A 116 12.77 -0.63 -24.99
C ARG A 116 11.95 -1.18 -23.83
N LEU A 117 12.64 -1.57 -22.76
CA LEU A 117 11.99 -1.95 -21.50
C LEU A 117 11.81 -0.71 -20.62
N GLY A 118 10.58 -0.47 -20.19
CA GLY A 118 10.22 0.63 -19.31
C GLY A 118 10.20 0.22 -17.83
N TRP A 119 9.82 1.18 -16.99
CA TRP A 119 9.72 1.05 -15.54
C TRP A 119 8.49 1.73 -14.95
N GLU A 120 7.74 2.47 -15.76
CA GLU A 120 6.65 3.36 -15.39
C GLU A 120 5.65 2.71 -14.42
N CYS A 121 5.28 1.44 -14.63
CA CYS A 121 4.36 0.70 -13.76
C CYS A 121 5.03 0.08 -12.52
N LEU A 122 6.36 -0.08 -12.53
CA LEU A 122 7.12 -0.76 -11.48
C LEU A 122 7.51 0.15 -10.32
N LEU A 123 7.51 1.47 -10.54
CA LEU A 123 8.06 2.43 -9.58
C LEU A 123 7.25 2.52 -8.29
N ASP A 124 6.00 2.05 -8.28
CA ASP A 124 5.14 2.03 -7.10
C ASP A 124 5.55 1.00 -6.02
N TYR A 125 6.32 -0.02 -6.42
CA TYR A 125 6.65 -1.18 -5.57
C TYR A 125 8.13 -1.55 -5.74
N ILE A 126 8.99 -1.00 -4.88
CA ILE A 126 10.44 -1.20 -4.94
C ILE A 126 10.84 -2.28 -3.93
N ASP A 127 11.17 -3.47 -4.43
CA ASP A 127 11.72 -4.58 -3.66
C ASP A 127 13.12 -4.21 -3.12
N LEU A 128 13.30 -4.12 -1.81
CA LEU A 128 14.60 -3.86 -1.18
C LEU A 128 15.51 -5.10 -1.14
N ARG A 129 15.04 -6.25 -1.65
CA ARG A 129 15.80 -7.50 -1.75
C ARG A 129 16.31 -8.02 -0.40
N LEU A 130 15.53 -7.77 0.65
CA LEU A 130 15.77 -8.34 1.96
C LEU A 130 15.20 -9.75 2.02
N ASP A 131 15.95 -10.64 2.66
CA ASP A 131 15.53 -12.01 2.95
C ASP A 131 15.32 -12.11 4.46
N LEU A 132 14.05 -12.13 4.87
CA LEU A 132 13.63 -12.14 6.27
C LEU A 132 12.84 -13.40 6.59
N ILE A 133 12.84 -13.78 7.87
CA ILE A 133 12.08 -14.90 8.43
C ILE A 133 11.29 -14.45 9.65
N GLU A 134 9.98 -14.66 9.62
CA GLU A 134 9.08 -14.35 10.73
C GLU A 134 8.35 -15.60 11.22
N ASP A 135 8.08 -15.66 12.53
CA ASP A 135 7.22 -16.70 13.08
C ASP A 135 5.80 -16.53 12.52
N ASP A 136 5.25 -17.61 11.98
CA ASP A 136 3.92 -17.62 11.38
C ASP A 136 3.17 -18.85 11.89
N PRO A 137 2.18 -18.69 12.79
CA PRO A 137 1.43 -19.82 13.34
C PRO A 137 0.57 -20.53 12.28
N GLU A 138 0.24 -19.87 11.16
CA GLU A 138 -0.56 -20.41 10.07
C GLU A 138 0.30 -21.17 9.05
N ALA A 139 1.61 -20.92 9.00
CA ALA A 139 2.54 -21.61 8.10
C ALA A 139 2.65 -23.11 8.40
N LYS A 140 2.93 -23.90 7.37
CA LYS A 140 3.27 -25.32 7.52
C LYS A 140 4.57 -25.44 8.35
N PRO A 141 4.66 -26.38 9.31
CA PRO A 141 5.89 -26.57 10.06
C PRO A 141 7.01 -27.08 9.14
N ASP A 142 8.22 -26.59 9.38
CA ASP A 142 9.44 -27.10 8.79
C ASP A 142 9.84 -28.46 9.39
N ALA A 143 11.00 -28.99 8.98
CA ALA A 143 11.49 -30.28 9.48
C ALA A 143 11.76 -30.29 10.99
N GLY A 144 11.99 -29.13 11.61
CA GLY A 144 12.20 -28.95 13.05
C GLY A 144 10.91 -28.65 13.82
N GLY A 145 9.76 -28.58 13.15
CA GLY A 145 8.47 -28.24 13.76
C GLY A 145 8.24 -26.74 13.94
N ARG A 146 9.19 -25.89 13.55
CA ARG A 146 9.02 -24.43 13.61
C ARG A 146 8.12 -24.00 12.46
N ARG A 147 7.24 -23.04 12.71
CA ARG A 147 6.36 -22.48 11.70
C ARG A 147 6.78 -21.05 11.45
N TRP A 148 7.17 -20.79 10.21
CA TRP A 148 7.70 -19.50 9.81
C TRP A 148 7.35 -19.24 8.35
N SER A 149 7.32 -17.95 8.02
CA SER A 149 7.11 -17.47 6.67
C SER A 149 8.28 -16.58 6.26
N HIS A 150 8.63 -16.67 4.98
CA HIS A 150 9.58 -15.73 4.37
C HIS A 150 8.90 -14.37 4.24
N SER A 151 9.66 -13.31 4.45
CA SER A 151 9.24 -11.95 4.17
C SER A 151 10.39 -11.12 3.57
N GLY A 152 10.02 -9.99 2.97
CA GLY A 152 10.92 -8.95 2.52
C GLY A 152 10.39 -7.59 2.96
N ASP A 153 11.16 -6.53 2.68
CA ASP A 153 10.71 -5.17 2.90
C ASP A 153 10.76 -4.38 1.58
N TRP A 154 9.88 -3.39 1.47
CA TRP A 154 9.60 -2.71 0.22
C TRP A 154 9.48 -1.21 0.45
N LEU A 155 9.85 -0.41 -0.54
CA LEU A 155 9.32 0.95 -0.62
C LEU A 155 8.01 0.92 -1.41
N ILE A 156 6.97 1.47 -0.80
CA ILE A 156 5.63 1.61 -1.36
C ILE A 156 5.39 3.09 -1.62
N SER A 157 4.98 3.44 -2.84
CA SER A 157 4.55 4.80 -3.15
C SER A 157 3.28 5.17 -2.38
N ARG A 158 3.14 6.45 -2.03
CA ARG A 158 2.01 6.95 -1.24
C ARG A 158 0.67 6.68 -1.91
N ASP A 159 0.62 6.76 -3.24
CA ASP A 159 -0.61 6.52 -4.02
C ASP A 159 -1.15 5.09 -3.88
N ARG A 160 -0.35 4.14 -3.39
CA ARG A 160 -0.77 2.75 -3.15
C ARG A 160 -1.31 2.49 -1.76
N LEU A 161 -1.22 3.45 -0.84
CA LEU A 161 -1.73 3.30 0.52
C LEU A 161 -3.21 2.90 0.57
N PRO A 162 -4.13 3.46 -0.25
CA PRO A 162 -5.53 3.02 -0.24
C PRO A 162 -5.68 1.53 -0.60
N ALA A 163 -4.98 1.05 -1.62
CA ALA A 163 -5.03 -0.35 -2.05
C ALA A 163 -4.43 -1.30 -0.98
N LEU A 164 -3.35 -0.85 -0.32
CA LEU A 164 -2.73 -1.56 0.79
C LEU A 164 -3.69 -1.68 1.98
N ILE A 165 -4.29 -0.57 2.43
CA ILE A 165 -5.22 -0.56 3.57
C ILE A 165 -6.46 -1.42 3.26
N MET A 166 -6.99 -1.35 2.03
CA MET A 166 -8.07 -2.23 1.57
C MET A 166 -7.72 -3.73 1.56
N SER A 167 -6.43 -4.09 1.60
CA SER A 167 -5.96 -5.47 1.68
C SER A 167 -5.52 -5.88 3.09
N SER A 168 -5.46 -4.91 4.01
CA SER A 168 -5.04 -5.08 5.39
C SER A 168 -6.17 -5.63 6.28
N PRO A 169 -5.89 -5.97 7.55
CA PRO A 169 -6.91 -6.35 8.53
C PRO A 169 -8.03 -5.30 8.71
N TRP A 170 -7.75 -4.03 8.41
CA TRP A 170 -8.68 -2.91 8.56
C TRP A 170 -9.55 -2.64 7.32
N SER A 171 -9.43 -3.46 6.27
CA SER A 171 -10.11 -3.29 4.98
C SER A 171 -11.61 -2.93 5.10
N LYS A 172 -12.35 -3.70 5.91
CA LYS A 172 -13.78 -3.48 6.12
C LYS A 172 -14.05 -2.11 6.72
N GLU A 173 -13.32 -1.75 7.77
CA GLU A 173 -13.54 -0.49 8.47
C GLU A 173 -13.12 0.71 7.63
N PHE A 174 -11.98 0.61 6.94
CA PHE A 174 -11.53 1.62 5.99
C PHE A 174 -12.58 1.88 4.89
N MET A 175 -13.18 0.82 4.34
CA MET A 175 -14.28 0.94 3.37
C MET A 175 -15.51 1.59 4.00
N ASP A 176 -15.95 1.10 5.16
CA ASP A 176 -17.11 1.66 5.86
C ASP A 176 -16.91 3.15 6.22
N ASN A 177 -15.67 3.58 6.50
CA ASN A 177 -15.33 4.97 6.80
C ASN A 177 -15.23 5.85 5.54
N SER A 178 -14.71 5.30 4.43
CA SER A 178 -14.40 6.05 3.22
C SER A 178 -15.56 6.13 2.22
N LEU A 179 -16.49 5.18 2.24
CA LEU A 179 -17.61 5.09 1.29
C LEU A 179 -18.43 6.38 1.16
N PRO A 180 -18.82 7.08 2.25
CA PRO A 180 -19.54 8.34 2.14
C PRO A 180 -18.74 9.44 1.44
N ALA A 181 -17.43 9.53 1.70
CA ALA A 181 -16.54 10.51 1.07
C ALA A 181 -16.35 10.21 -0.42
N PHE A 182 -16.18 8.92 -0.77
CA PHE A 182 -16.16 8.47 -2.16
C PHE A 182 -17.49 8.78 -2.86
N GLY A 183 -18.62 8.59 -2.19
CA GLY A 183 -19.94 8.96 -2.69
C GLY A 183 -20.02 10.43 -3.07
N HIS A 184 -19.56 11.34 -2.20
CA HIS A 184 -19.50 12.77 -2.50
C HIS A 184 -18.59 13.10 -3.70
N ALA A 185 -17.41 12.50 -3.77
CA ALA A 185 -16.49 12.70 -4.90
C ALA A 185 -17.11 12.25 -6.23
N MET A 186 -17.73 11.06 -6.26
CA MET A 186 -18.37 10.54 -7.47
C MET A 186 -19.60 11.34 -7.88
N ARG A 187 -20.38 11.85 -6.92
CA ARG A 187 -21.50 12.76 -7.19
C ARG A 187 -21.03 14.05 -7.86
N LYS A 188 -19.86 14.57 -7.55
CA LYS A 188 -19.30 15.76 -8.24
C LYS A 188 -18.92 15.48 -9.69
N VAL A 189 -18.41 14.28 -9.98
CA VAL A 189 -17.92 13.92 -11.31
C VAL A 189 -19.05 13.43 -12.25
N TRP A 190 -19.99 12.66 -11.71
CA TRP A 190 -21.02 11.95 -12.49
C TRP A 190 -22.44 12.40 -12.18
N GLY A 191 -22.62 13.32 -11.23
CA GLY A 191 -23.91 13.56 -10.60
C GLY A 191 -25.02 13.96 -11.55
N ASP A 192 -24.73 14.86 -12.48
CA ASP A 192 -25.75 15.34 -13.42
C ASP A 192 -26.07 14.30 -14.51
N LYS A 193 -25.19 13.33 -14.75
CA LYS A 193 -25.40 12.29 -15.77
C LYS A 193 -26.29 11.15 -15.28
N LEU A 194 -26.43 10.96 -13.97
CA LEU A 194 -27.04 9.77 -13.37
C LEU A 194 -28.34 10.05 -12.60
N LYS A 195 -28.69 11.33 -12.38
CA LYS A 195 -29.93 11.75 -11.70
C LYS A 195 -31.20 11.28 -12.42
N ASP A 196 -31.17 11.26 -13.75
CA ASP A 196 -32.32 10.92 -14.58
C ASP A 196 -32.35 9.44 -14.98
N ILE A 197 -31.39 8.63 -14.52
CA ILE A 197 -31.35 7.19 -14.80
C ILE A 197 -32.07 6.45 -13.67
N PRO A 198 -33.27 5.87 -13.92
CA PRO A 198 -33.98 5.10 -12.91
C PRO A 198 -33.22 3.81 -12.61
N THR A 199 -33.12 3.46 -11.33
CA THR A 199 -32.64 2.16 -10.91
C THR A 199 -33.75 1.13 -11.06
N VAL A 200 -33.37 -0.07 -11.51
CA VAL A 200 -34.29 -1.20 -11.69
C VAL A 200 -33.78 -2.39 -10.90
N THR A 201 -34.69 -3.16 -10.34
CA THR A 201 -34.40 -4.46 -9.72
C THR A 201 -34.00 -5.48 -10.78
N VAL A 202 -33.51 -6.66 -10.35
CA VAL A 202 -33.01 -7.72 -11.25
C VAL A 202 -34.08 -8.22 -12.23
N ASP A 203 -35.36 -8.12 -11.87
CA ASP A 203 -36.53 -8.43 -12.68
C ASP A 203 -36.99 -7.27 -13.59
N GLY A 204 -36.27 -6.15 -13.60
CA GLY A 204 -36.54 -4.99 -14.46
C GLY A 204 -37.56 -4.00 -13.90
N THR A 205 -38.02 -4.17 -12.67
CA THR A 205 -38.98 -3.26 -12.02
C THR A 205 -38.27 -2.01 -11.49
N PRO A 206 -38.73 -0.78 -11.77
CA PRO A 206 -38.15 0.43 -11.19
C PRO A 206 -38.19 0.40 -9.66
N THR A 207 -37.07 0.72 -9.01
CA THR A 207 -36.94 0.75 -7.54
C THR A 207 -37.64 1.97 -6.91
N GLY A 208 -37.99 2.97 -7.73
CA GLY A 208 -38.45 4.28 -7.26
C GLY A 208 -37.30 5.24 -6.89
N GLY A 209 -36.05 4.79 -7.02
CA GLY A 209 -34.84 5.59 -6.90
C GLY A 209 -34.22 5.93 -8.26
N ASN A 210 -33.03 6.50 -8.21
CA ASN A 210 -32.19 6.74 -9.38
C ASN A 210 -30.78 6.19 -9.13
N ALA A 211 -30.04 5.97 -10.22
CA ALA A 211 -28.66 5.48 -10.15
C ALA A 211 -27.75 6.42 -9.35
N TYR A 212 -28.06 7.72 -9.33
CA TYR A 212 -27.32 8.73 -8.57
C TYR A 212 -27.35 8.49 -7.05
N ASP A 213 -28.51 8.24 -6.46
CA ASP A 213 -28.67 8.04 -5.02
C ASP A 213 -28.36 6.60 -4.58
N ASP A 214 -28.67 5.62 -5.43
CA ASP A 214 -28.48 4.22 -5.09
C ASP A 214 -27.01 3.77 -5.23
N MET A 215 -26.26 4.30 -6.21
CA MET A 215 -24.84 3.93 -6.41
C MET A 215 -23.87 4.74 -5.54
N PHE A 216 -24.18 6.01 -5.22
CA PHE A 216 -23.26 6.89 -4.49
C PHE A 216 -23.84 7.34 -3.16
N ARG A 217 -24.06 6.37 -2.27
CA ARG A 217 -24.62 6.62 -0.94
C ARG A 217 -23.68 7.49 -0.10
N THR A 218 -24.23 8.52 0.55
CA THR A 218 -23.51 9.43 1.44
C THR A 218 -23.95 9.29 2.91
N ASP A 219 -24.78 8.29 3.22
CA ASP A 219 -25.39 8.07 4.54
C ASP A 219 -26.12 9.32 5.11
N GLY A 220 -26.50 10.28 4.27
CA GLY A 220 -27.08 11.56 4.71
C GLY A 220 -26.09 12.53 5.37
N MET A 221 -24.78 12.24 5.31
CA MET A 221 -23.71 13.10 5.85
C MET A 221 -23.37 14.24 4.89
N THR A 222 -22.95 15.40 5.41
CA THR A 222 -22.31 16.41 4.55
C THR A 222 -20.93 15.94 4.09
N GLU A 223 -20.36 16.60 3.08
CA GLU A 223 -19.02 16.28 2.61
C GLU A 223 -17.97 16.42 3.72
N GLU A 224 -18.10 17.42 4.58
CA GLU A 224 -17.15 17.65 5.68
C GLU A 224 -17.22 16.52 6.73
N GLU A 225 -18.42 16.08 7.12
CA GLU A 225 -18.54 14.93 8.01
C GLU A 225 -18.05 13.64 7.37
N ALA A 226 -18.31 13.45 6.08
CA ALA A 226 -17.83 12.28 5.34
C ALA A 226 -16.30 12.23 5.28
N LEU A 227 -15.64 13.36 4.98
CA LEU A 227 -14.18 13.48 4.99
C LEU A 227 -13.59 13.27 6.40
N ARG A 228 -14.25 13.80 7.44
CA ARG A 228 -13.85 13.57 8.83
C ARG A 228 -13.97 12.09 9.21
N ARG A 229 -15.04 11.41 8.79
CA ARG A 229 -15.24 9.97 9.00
C ARG A 229 -14.21 9.14 8.25
N ALA A 230 -13.87 9.51 7.02
CA ALA A 230 -12.87 8.79 6.22
C ALA A 230 -11.45 8.79 6.83
N ARG A 231 -11.15 9.77 7.69
CA ARG A 231 -9.90 9.85 8.46
C ARG A 231 -9.98 9.23 9.85
N ARG A 232 -11.10 8.56 10.16
CA ARG A 232 -11.29 7.91 11.45
C ARG A 232 -10.57 6.56 11.42
N GLY A 233 -9.67 6.39 12.38
CA GLY A 233 -9.03 5.12 12.67
C GLY A 233 -9.99 4.07 13.24
N PRO A 234 -9.44 2.96 13.75
CA PRO A 234 -10.26 1.88 14.24
C PRO A 234 -11.15 2.36 15.38
N ALA A 235 -12.43 2.00 15.30
CA ALA A 235 -13.37 2.14 16.38
C ALA A 235 -12.89 1.22 17.49
N LEU A 236 -12.11 1.78 18.41
CA LEU A 236 -11.88 1.14 19.70
C LEU A 236 -13.26 1.03 20.34
N ASP A 237 -13.85 -0.17 20.29
CA ASP A 237 -15.00 -0.49 21.11
C ASP A 237 -14.67 -0.01 22.51
N GLY A 238 -15.51 0.88 23.05
CA GLY A 238 -15.30 1.46 24.37
C GLY A 238 -15.23 0.34 25.40
N GLY A 239 -14.03 -0.17 25.64
CA GLY A 239 -13.71 -1.13 26.67
C GLY A 239 -13.89 -0.41 27.99
N THR A 240 -15.08 -0.57 28.57
CA THR A 240 -15.22 -0.45 30.02
C THR A 240 -14.22 -1.41 30.64
N ALA A 241 -13.21 -0.82 31.30
CA ALA A 241 -12.41 -1.45 32.33
C ALA A 241 -13.28 -2.07 33.42
#